data_AF-A0A4D4M6Y9-F1
#
_entry.id   AF-A0A4D4M6Y9-F1
#
_cell.length_a   1.000
_cell.length_b   1.000
_cell.length_c   1.000
_cell.angle_alpha   90.00
_cell.angle_beta   90.00
_cell.angle_gamma   90.00
#
_symmetry.space_group_name_H-M   'P 1'
#
loop_
_entity.id
_entity.type
_entity.pdbx_description
1 polymer ?
#
loop_
_entity_poly.entity_id
_entity_poly.type
_entity_poly.pdbx_seq_one_letter_code
_entity_poly.pdbx_strand_id
1 'polypeptide(L)'
;MPHPPETLISVVGIEKIVPTWQDLEVFLQTLPRSSTAERMNPYTSTWTGTTDGDGPRTFHLVLLDNGRTDTLADEVGRQALRCIRCSACLNVCPVYERAGGHAYGSVYPGPIGAILSPQLRGTASEIDASLPYASSLCGACYEVCPVAIDIPEVLVHLRERIVEGGPVTREGAKVVLKPAKGHAAERAAMRGARWAFSHPGALRAGQRLASRTRRFHPRTLPGPGKAWSASRDLPEVPAEPFRDWWQRTHGGKDAK
;
A
#
# COMPACT_ATOMS: atom_id res chain seq x y z
N MET A 1 8.37 -44.76 7.71
CA MET A 1 8.17 -43.46 7.04
C MET A 1 6.88 -43.56 6.25
N PRO A 2 6.00 -42.55 6.25
CA PRO A 2 4.82 -42.58 5.37
C PRO A 2 5.34 -42.73 3.94
N HIS A 3 4.79 -43.68 3.19
CA HIS A 3 5.14 -43.81 1.78
C HIS A 3 4.90 -42.47 1.08
N PRO A 4 5.86 -41.96 0.30
CA PRO A 4 5.66 -40.75 -0.48
C PRO A 4 4.47 -40.95 -1.43
N PRO A 5 3.72 -39.88 -1.74
CA PRO A 5 2.54 -40.01 -2.58
C PRO A 5 2.93 -40.56 -3.94
N GLU A 6 2.14 -41.49 -4.51
CA GLU A 6 2.45 -42.07 -5.82
C GLU A 6 2.55 -40.99 -6.90
N THR A 7 1.73 -39.94 -6.81
CA THR A 7 1.76 -38.76 -7.67
C THR A 7 1.90 -37.50 -6.83
N LEU A 8 2.90 -36.68 -7.13
CA LEU A 8 3.11 -35.37 -6.52
C LEU A 8 2.83 -34.27 -7.55
N ILE A 9 1.88 -33.39 -7.25
CA ILE A 9 1.58 -32.19 -8.03
C ILE A 9 1.93 -30.96 -7.18
N SER A 10 2.93 -30.19 -7.62
CA SER A 10 3.34 -28.95 -6.97
C SER A 10 2.85 -27.76 -7.79
N VAL A 11 1.90 -26.99 -7.23
CA VAL A 11 1.44 -25.73 -7.83
C VAL A 11 2.14 -24.58 -7.12
N VAL A 12 3.03 -23.90 -7.84
CA VAL A 12 3.85 -22.81 -7.29
C VAL A 12 3.70 -21.58 -8.18
N GLY A 13 3.70 -20.40 -7.56
CA GLY A 13 3.70 -19.17 -8.33
C GLY A 13 5.04 -18.93 -9.01
N ILE A 14 5.04 -18.27 -10.18
CA ILE A 14 6.25 -17.99 -10.97
C ILE A 14 7.27 -17.09 -10.24
N GLU A 15 6.84 -16.43 -9.16
CA GLU A 15 7.66 -15.59 -8.30
C GLU A 15 8.37 -16.38 -7.19
N LYS A 16 8.05 -17.66 -7.01
CA LYS A 16 8.64 -18.54 -5.98
C LYS A 16 9.74 -19.42 -6.56
N ILE A 17 10.69 -18.78 -7.24
CA ILE A 17 11.87 -19.41 -7.82
C ILE A 17 13.14 -18.76 -7.24
N VAL A 18 14.16 -19.59 -7.04
CA VAL A 18 15.51 -19.15 -6.65
C VAL A 18 16.52 -19.71 -7.64
N PRO A 19 17.64 -19.01 -7.90
CA PRO A 19 18.61 -19.45 -8.91
C PRO A 19 19.35 -20.73 -8.54
N THR A 20 19.72 -20.90 -7.26
CA THR A 20 20.55 -22.02 -6.79
C THR A 20 20.06 -22.63 -5.47
N TRP A 21 20.58 -23.81 -5.14
CA TRP A 21 20.35 -24.48 -3.85
C TRP A 21 20.90 -23.68 -2.67
N GLN A 22 22.02 -23.01 -2.86
CA GLN A 22 22.63 -22.16 -1.84
C GLN A 22 21.72 -20.97 -1.50
N ASP A 23 21.04 -20.40 -2.49
CA ASP A 23 20.07 -19.33 -2.25
C ASP A 23 18.87 -19.81 -1.43
N LEU A 24 18.43 -21.07 -1.63
CA LEU A 24 17.35 -21.67 -0.84
C LEU A 24 17.68 -21.73 0.65
N GLU A 25 18.95 -22.00 1.01
CA GLU A 25 19.40 -22.06 2.41
C GLU A 25 19.06 -20.76 3.16
N VAL A 26 19.28 -19.61 2.53
CA VAL A 26 18.98 -18.29 3.12
C VAL A 26 17.51 -18.18 3.50
N PHE A 27 16.61 -18.67 2.63
CA PHE A 27 15.17 -18.64 2.88
C PHE A 27 14.74 -19.66 3.94
N LEU A 28 15.33 -20.86 3.94
CA LEU A 28 15.07 -21.90 4.95
C LEU A 28 15.46 -21.46 6.36
N GLN A 29 16.47 -20.59 6.49
CA GLN A 29 16.85 -19.99 7.76
C GLN A 29 15.96 -18.79 8.12
N THR A 30 15.69 -17.92 7.16
CA THR A 30 15.02 -16.64 7.39
C THR A 30 13.53 -16.82 7.73
N LEU A 31 12.82 -17.67 6.98
CA LEU A 31 11.37 -17.86 7.15
C LEU A 31 10.95 -18.26 8.57
N PRO A 32 11.48 -19.34 9.18
CA PRO A 32 11.06 -19.77 10.52
C PRO A 32 11.44 -18.74 11.60
N ARG A 33 12.61 -18.11 11.47
CA ARG A 33 13.07 -17.08 12.42
C ARG A 33 12.16 -15.85 12.43
N SER A 34 11.69 -15.42 11.25
CA SER A 34 10.76 -14.29 11.14
C SER A 34 9.31 -14.65 11.47
N SER A 35 8.91 -15.92 11.35
CA SER A 35 7.53 -16.36 11.59
C SER A 35 7.29 -16.76 13.05
N THR A 36 8.00 -17.80 13.50
CA THR A 36 7.78 -18.49 14.78
C THR A 36 8.96 -18.35 15.74
N ALA A 37 10.00 -17.62 15.35
CA ALA A 37 11.29 -17.53 16.04
C ALA A 37 12.02 -18.88 16.21
N GLU A 38 11.68 -19.87 15.38
CA GLU A 38 12.35 -21.17 15.36
C GLU A 38 13.71 -21.08 14.65
N ARG A 39 14.66 -21.94 15.06
CA ARG A 39 16.00 -21.97 14.46
C ARG A 39 15.99 -22.47 13.00
N MET A 40 15.09 -23.41 12.70
CA MET A 40 14.93 -24.07 11.41
C MET A 40 13.51 -24.62 11.28
N ASN A 41 12.98 -24.71 10.06
CA ASN A 41 11.66 -25.28 9.80
C ASN A 41 11.66 -26.81 10.07
N PRO A 42 10.80 -27.32 10.96
CA PRO A 42 10.71 -28.76 11.25
C PRO A 42 10.15 -29.60 10.08
N TYR A 43 9.48 -28.98 9.10
CA TYR A 43 8.83 -29.67 8.00
C TYR A 43 9.24 -29.07 6.65
N THR A 44 10.35 -29.55 6.10
CA THR A 44 10.78 -29.25 4.72
C THR A 44 11.02 -30.55 3.97
N SER A 45 10.26 -30.76 2.89
CA SER A 45 10.50 -31.84 1.93
C SER A 45 11.08 -31.25 0.66
N THR A 46 12.15 -31.87 0.17
CA THR A 46 12.81 -31.45 -1.06
C THR A 46 12.68 -32.55 -2.09
N TRP A 47 12.21 -32.21 -3.28
CA TRP A 47 12.03 -33.14 -4.39
C TRP A 47 12.85 -32.65 -5.58
N THR A 48 13.74 -33.49 -6.10
CA THR A 48 14.53 -33.22 -7.30
C THR A 48 13.93 -33.87 -8.55
N GLY A 49 12.84 -34.61 -8.41
CA GLY A 49 12.18 -35.38 -9.45
C GLY A 49 11.66 -36.71 -8.91
N THR A 50 11.59 -37.70 -9.80
CA THR A 50 11.26 -39.09 -9.48
C THR A 50 12.55 -39.88 -9.23
N THR A 51 12.60 -40.70 -8.18
CA THR A 51 13.71 -41.63 -7.91
C THR A 51 13.15 -43.02 -7.65
N ASP A 52 13.81 -44.05 -8.19
CA ASP A 52 13.38 -45.44 -8.02
C ASP A 52 13.42 -45.86 -6.54
N GLY A 53 12.28 -46.33 -6.02
CA GLY A 53 12.16 -46.80 -4.65
C GLY A 53 12.13 -45.71 -3.57
N ASP A 54 12.32 -44.43 -3.93
CA ASP A 54 12.28 -43.29 -3.01
C ASP A 54 11.63 -42.06 -3.66
N GLY A 55 10.43 -41.70 -3.20
CA GLY A 55 9.70 -40.52 -3.67
C GLY A 55 8.51 -40.82 -4.61
N PRO A 56 7.94 -39.79 -5.23
CA PRO A 56 6.79 -39.95 -6.10
C PRO A 56 7.16 -40.70 -7.39
N ARG A 57 6.25 -41.56 -7.88
CA ARG A 57 6.39 -42.20 -9.20
C ARG A 57 6.11 -41.23 -10.34
N THR A 58 5.24 -40.25 -10.09
CA THR A 58 4.88 -39.21 -11.04
C THR A 58 5.03 -37.85 -10.39
N PHE A 59 5.77 -36.94 -11.04
CA PHE A 59 5.99 -35.58 -10.55
C PHE A 59 5.51 -34.55 -11.58
N HIS A 60 4.65 -33.63 -11.15
CA HIS A 60 4.18 -32.50 -11.95
C HIS A 60 4.50 -31.18 -11.24
N LEU A 61 5.17 -30.26 -11.93
CA LEU A 61 5.41 -28.89 -11.49
C LEU A 61 4.56 -27.93 -12.34
N VAL A 62 3.64 -27.21 -11.70
CA VAL A 62 2.78 -26.21 -12.34
C VAL A 62 3.23 -24.83 -11.89
N LEU A 63 3.76 -24.05 -12.83
CA LEU A 63 4.14 -22.65 -12.62
C LEU A 63 2.94 -21.75 -12.91
N LEU A 64 2.41 -21.11 -11.86
CA LEU A 64 1.22 -20.28 -11.93
C LEU A 64 1.59 -18.80 -12.03
N ASP A 65 1.18 -18.15 -13.12
CA ASP A 65 1.25 -16.70 -13.24
C ASP A 65 0.10 -16.03 -12.45
N ASN A 66 -1.15 -16.18 -12.88
CA ASN A 66 -2.33 -15.60 -12.22
C ASN A 66 -2.16 -14.11 -11.88
N GLY A 67 -1.68 -13.31 -12.85
CA GLY A 67 -1.50 -11.86 -12.72
C GLY A 67 -0.13 -11.44 -12.14
N ARG A 68 0.79 -12.38 -11.93
CA ARG A 68 2.13 -12.09 -11.40
C ARG A 68 3.02 -11.38 -12.41
N THR A 69 2.92 -11.70 -13.70
CA THR A 69 3.64 -10.97 -14.76
C THR A 69 3.21 -9.51 -14.82
N ASP A 70 1.91 -9.23 -14.68
CA ASP A 70 1.40 -7.85 -14.62
C ASP A 70 1.88 -7.13 -13.34
N THR A 71 1.85 -7.84 -12.21
CA THR A 71 2.38 -7.34 -10.92
C THR A 71 3.87 -7.03 -11.02
N LEU A 72 4.63 -7.86 -11.72
CA LEU A 72 6.07 -7.69 -11.94
C LEU A 72 6.38 -6.45 -12.79
N ALA A 73 5.48 -6.09 -13.71
CA ALA A 73 5.60 -4.89 -14.54
C ALA A 73 5.32 -3.59 -13.77
N ASP A 74 4.71 -3.64 -12.59
CA ASP A 74 4.53 -2.48 -11.72
C ASP A 74 5.80 -2.23 -10.89
N GLU A 75 6.51 -1.14 -11.16
CA GLU A 75 7.81 -0.87 -10.54
C GLU A 75 7.78 -0.77 -9.01
N VAL A 76 6.68 -0.27 -8.46
CA VAL A 76 6.45 -0.16 -7.01
C VAL A 76 5.75 -1.43 -6.52
N GLY A 77 4.72 -1.87 -7.23
CA GLY A 77 3.87 -3.00 -6.84
C GLY A 77 4.59 -4.35 -6.79
N ARG A 78 5.58 -4.58 -7.66
CA ARG A 78 6.36 -5.83 -7.77
C ARG A 78 7.06 -6.24 -6.49
N GLN A 79 7.28 -5.31 -5.56
CA GLN A 79 7.86 -5.61 -4.25
C GLN A 79 7.08 -6.71 -3.53
N ALA A 80 5.75 -6.78 -3.70
CA ALA A 80 4.89 -7.80 -3.09
C ALA A 80 5.27 -9.24 -3.49
N LEU A 81 5.84 -9.44 -4.69
CA LEU A 81 6.24 -10.74 -5.20
C LEU A 81 7.42 -11.36 -4.42
N ARG A 82 8.21 -10.53 -3.72
CA ARG A 82 9.30 -10.97 -2.83
C ARG A 82 8.81 -11.71 -1.58
N CYS A 83 7.51 -11.63 -1.25
CA CYS A 83 6.99 -12.14 0.01
C CYS A 83 7.22 -13.65 0.16
N ILE A 84 7.92 -14.06 1.21
CA ILE A 84 8.21 -15.48 1.51
C ILE A 84 7.13 -16.13 2.38
N ARG A 85 5.99 -15.45 2.58
CA ARG A 85 4.86 -15.90 3.40
C ARG A 85 5.24 -16.25 4.85
N CYS A 86 6.21 -15.55 5.45
CA CYS A 86 6.66 -15.77 6.82
C CYS A 86 5.71 -15.22 7.90
N SER A 87 4.55 -14.64 7.56
CA SER A 87 3.58 -14.06 8.51
C SER A 87 4.06 -12.90 9.42
N ALA A 88 5.34 -12.50 9.40
CA ALA A 88 5.86 -11.42 10.26
C ALA A 88 5.01 -10.13 10.21
N CYS A 89 4.62 -9.70 9.01
CA CYS A 89 3.76 -8.53 8.82
C CYS A 89 2.35 -8.70 9.41
N LEU A 90 1.82 -9.92 9.46
CA LEU A 90 0.51 -10.21 10.05
C LEU A 90 0.57 -10.00 11.56
N ASN A 91 1.61 -10.52 12.20
CA ASN A 91 1.77 -10.52 13.67
C ASN A 91 1.92 -9.13 14.27
N VAL A 92 2.41 -8.15 13.51
CA VAL A 92 2.62 -6.77 13.98
C VAL A 92 1.54 -5.80 13.52
N CYS A 93 0.59 -6.24 12.70
CA CYS A 93 -0.39 -5.33 12.12
C CYS A 93 -1.60 -5.13 13.05
N PRO A 94 -1.82 -3.92 13.58
CA PRO A 94 -2.94 -3.66 14.49
C PRO A 94 -4.30 -3.77 13.78
N VAL A 95 -4.35 -3.53 12.46
CA VAL A 95 -5.59 -3.67 11.68
C VAL A 95 -5.93 -5.15 11.50
N TYR A 96 -4.94 -5.98 11.16
CA TYR A 96 -5.14 -7.42 11.00
C TYR A 96 -5.53 -8.09 12.32
N GLU A 97 -4.88 -7.72 13.43
CA GLU A 97 -5.20 -8.23 14.77
C GLU A 97 -6.69 -8.03 15.12
N ARG A 98 -7.27 -6.89 14.72
CA ARG A 98 -8.67 -6.56 15.01
C ARG A 98 -9.67 -7.09 13.99
N ALA A 99 -9.34 -7.07 12.71
CA ALA A 99 -10.26 -7.45 11.64
C ALA A 99 -10.25 -8.95 11.33
N GLY A 100 -9.13 -9.63 11.59
CA GLY A 100 -8.90 -11.02 11.19
C GLY A 100 -8.72 -11.21 9.68
N GLY A 101 -8.46 -12.44 9.26
CA GLY A 101 -8.16 -12.78 7.86
C GLY A 101 -9.36 -12.77 6.91
N HIS A 102 -10.55 -13.13 7.40
CA HIS A 102 -11.74 -13.22 6.54
C HIS A 102 -12.16 -11.86 5.94
N ALA A 103 -11.88 -10.76 6.65
CA ALA A 103 -12.19 -9.41 6.18
C ALA A 103 -11.48 -9.05 4.87
N TYR A 104 -10.40 -9.76 4.51
CA TYR A 104 -9.61 -9.47 3.31
C TYR A 104 -10.17 -10.14 2.04
N GLY A 105 -11.11 -11.08 2.16
CA GLY A 105 -11.78 -11.72 1.01
C GLY A 105 -10.85 -12.43 0.03
N SER A 106 -9.72 -12.92 0.53
CA SER A 106 -8.64 -13.56 -0.24
C SER A 106 -7.92 -14.58 0.62
N VAL A 107 -7.24 -15.53 -0.02
CA VAL A 107 -6.31 -16.46 0.66
C VAL A 107 -5.06 -15.76 1.18
N TYR A 108 -4.81 -14.53 0.73
CA TYR A 108 -3.75 -13.66 1.24
C TYR A 108 -4.36 -12.64 2.21
N PRO A 109 -4.20 -12.82 3.53
CA PRO A 109 -4.72 -11.90 4.53
C PRO A 109 -3.70 -10.82 4.94
N GLY A 110 -4.15 -9.87 5.78
CA GLY A 110 -3.32 -8.87 6.44
C GLY A 110 -2.56 -7.93 5.50
N PRO A 111 -1.47 -7.28 5.97
CA PRO A 111 -0.78 -6.26 5.18
C PRO A 111 -0.30 -6.75 3.81
N ILE A 112 0.19 -7.99 3.71
CA ILE A 112 0.58 -8.56 2.41
C ILE A 112 -0.64 -8.77 1.51
N GLY A 113 -1.75 -9.25 2.07
CA GLY A 113 -3.02 -9.40 1.36
C GLY A 113 -3.55 -8.08 0.81
N ALA A 114 -3.39 -7.01 1.59
CA ALA A 114 -3.83 -5.66 1.23
C ALA A 114 -3.15 -5.10 -0.02
N ILE A 115 -1.90 -5.51 -0.28
CA ILE A 115 -1.15 -5.07 -1.46
C ILE A 115 -1.14 -6.10 -2.59
N LEU A 116 -1.16 -7.40 -2.29
CA LEU A 116 -1.02 -8.43 -3.32
C LEU A 116 -2.34 -8.76 -4.01
N SER A 117 -3.43 -8.92 -3.25
CA SER A 117 -4.74 -9.28 -3.81
C SER A 117 -5.26 -8.29 -4.87
N PRO A 118 -5.24 -6.95 -4.67
CA PRO A 118 -5.69 -6.01 -5.69
C PRO A 118 -4.79 -5.97 -6.92
N GLN A 119 -3.53 -6.41 -6.82
CA GLN A 119 -2.64 -6.53 -7.97
C GLN A 119 -2.93 -7.79 -8.79
N LEU A 120 -3.20 -8.92 -8.12
CA LEU A 120 -3.52 -10.19 -8.80
C LEU A 120 -4.95 -10.23 -9.36
N ARG A 121 -5.93 -9.69 -8.64
CA ARG A 121 -7.36 -9.72 -9.04
C ARG A 121 -7.85 -8.44 -9.70
N GLY A 122 -7.03 -7.38 -9.64
CA GLY A 122 -7.48 -6.04 -9.96
C GLY A 122 -8.38 -5.44 -8.88
N THR A 123 -8.83 -4.21 -9.12
CA THR A 123 -9.61 -3.38 -8.17
C THR A 123 -11.06 -3.18 -8.63
N ALA A 124 -11.60 -4.11 -9.43
CA ALA A 124 -12.97 -4.00 -9.95
C ALA A 124 -14.02 -4.33 -8.88
N SER A 125 -13.68 -5.20 -7.93
CA SER A 125 -14.55 -5.53 -6.79
C SER A 125 -14.39 -4.47 -5.69
N GLU A 126 -15.47 -4.21 -4.95
CA GLU A 126 -15.44 -3.25 -3.83
C GLU A 126 -14.44 -3.69 -2.76
N ILE A 127 -14.37 -4.99 -2.48
CA ILE A 127 -13.44 -5.52 -1.49
C ILE A 127 -11.99 -5.29 -1.92
N ASP A 128 -11.60 -5.64 -3.16
CA ASP A 128 -10.23 -5.43 -3.63
C ASP A 128 -9.85 -3.95 -3.68
N ALA A 129 -10.77 -3.08 -4.10
CA ALA A 129 -10.56 -1.63 -4.08
C ALA A 129 -10.42 -1.07 -2.65
N SER A 130 -11.04 -1.72 -1.66
CA SER A 130 -10.95 -1.32 -0.26
C SER A 130 -9.65 -1.77 0.43
N LEU A 131 -9.03 -2.84 -0.05
CA LEU A 131 -7.89 -3.50 0.60
C LEU A 131 -6.69 -2.56 0.87
N PRO A 132 -6.26 -1.68 -0.06
CA PRO A 132 -5.19 -0.73 0.23
C PRO A 132 -5.51 0.24 1.38
N TYR A 133 -6.78 0.41 1.73
CA TYR A 133 -7.24 1.26 2.83
C TYR A 133 -7.32 0.53 4.17
N ALA A 134 -7.15 -0.80 4.19
CA ALA A 134 -7.08 -1.62 5.41
C ALA A 134 -5.74 -1.47 6.15
N SER A 135 -5.28 -0.22 6.35
CA SER A 135 -4.00 0.10 6.98
C SER A 135 -3.98 1.52 7.52
N SER A 136 -3.44 1.68 8.73
CA SER A 136 -3.12 2.97 9.34
C SER A 136 -1.81 3.60 8.83
N LEU A 137 -1.09 2.92 7.94
CA LEU A 137 0.24 3.33 7.45
C LEU A 137 1.29 3.52 8.56
N CYS A 138 1.19 2.77 9.66
CA CYS A 138 2.13 2.91 10.80
C CYS A 138 3.56 2.40 10.52
N GLY A 139 3.82 1.73 9.41
CA GLY A 139 5.18 1.28 9.04
C GLY A 139 5.67 0.00 9.72
N ALA A 140 5.02 -0.50 10.78
CA ALA A 140 5.51 -1.68 11.53
C ALA A 140 5.77 -2.92 10.66
N CYS A 141 4.96 -3.13 9.62
CA CYS A 141 5.12 -4.26 8.70
C CYS A 141 6.37 -4.15 7.80
N TYR A 142 6.86 -2.94 7.51
CA TYR A 142 8.12 -2.71 6.81
C TYR A 142 9.31 -3.05 7.71
N GLU A 143 9.30 -2.53 8.94
CA GLU A 143 10.38 -2.74 9.93
C GLU A 143 10.68 -4.23 10.20
N VAL A 144 9.65 -5.09 10.18
CA VAL A 144 9.82 -6.53 10.44
C VAL A 144 9.96 -7.38 9.18
N CYS A 145 9.87 -6.80 7.98
CA CYS A 145 9.89 -7.59 6.75
C CYS A 145 11.32 -8.08 6.44
N PRO A 146 11.61 -9.39 6.47
CA PRO A 146 12.96 -9.88 6.25
C PRO A 146 13.41 -9.81 4.78
N VAL A 147 12.51 -9.47 3.87
CA VAL A 147 12.74 -9.35 2.42
C VAL A 147 12.49 -7.92 1.91
N ALA A 148 12.53 -6.95 2.83
CA ALA A 148 12.52 -5.50 2.55
C ALA A 148 11.38 -5.05 1.61
N ILE A 149 10.15 -5.51 1.89
CA ILE A 149 8.94 -5.02 1.20
C ILE A 149 8.44 -3.80 1.94
N ASP A 150 8.47 -2.64 1.28
CA ASP A 150 7.84 -1.43 1.80
C ASP A 150 6.32 -1.48 1.53
N ILE A 151 5.61 -2.20 2.40
CA ILE A 151 4.15 -2.32 2.30
C ILE A 151 3.46 -0.94 2.37
N PRO A 152 3.83 0.00 3.28
CA PRO A 152 3.28 1.36 3.27
C PRO A 152 3.38 2.07 1.92
N GLU A 153 4.54 2.03 1.25
CA GLU A 153 4.74 2.62 -0.07
C GLU A 153 3.78 2.00 -1.10
N VAL A 154 3.73 0.67 -1.16
CA VAL A 154 2.84 -0.04 -2.10
C VAL A 154 1.36 0.25 -1.81
N LEU A 155 0.96 0.40 -0.55
CA LEU A 155 -0.42 0.78 -0.19
C LEU A 155 -0.75 2.17 -0.73
N VAL A 156 0.13 3.16 -0.55
CA VAL A 156 -0.10 4.53 -1.05
C VAL A 156 -0.16 4.54 -2.58
N HIS A 157 0.76 3.84 -3.24
CA HIS A 157 0.76 3.66 -4.70
C HIS A 157 -0.56 3.07 -5.22
N LEU A 158 -1.08 2.02 -4.56
CA LEU A 158 -2.35 1.42 -4.96
C LEU A 158 -3.55 2.34 -4.68
N ARG A 159 -3.54 3.11 -3.58
CA ARG A 159 -4.58 4.11 -3.29
C ARG A 159 -4.61 5.19 -4.37
N GLU A 160 -3.45 5.69 -4.79
CA GLU A 160 -3.32 6.65 -5.90
C GLU A 160 -3.89 6.06 -7.19
N ARG A 161 -3.49 4.84 -7.56
CA ARG A 161 -4.01 4.15 -8.76
C ARG A 161 -5.53 3.96 -8.72
N ILE A 162 -6.12 3.69 -7.55
CA ILE A 162 -7.58 3.56 -7.41
C ILE A 162 -8.28 4.91 -7.61
N VAL A 163 -7.74 5.99 -7.04
CA VAL A 163 -8.38 7.32 -7.07
C VAL A 163 -8.15 8.05 -8.38
N GLU A 164 -6.91 8.04 -8.87
CA GLU A 164 -6.46 8.79 -10.04
C GLU A 164 -6.49 7.97 -11.33
N GLY A 165 -6.49 6.63 -11.24
CA GLY A 165 -6.37 5.76 -12.40
C GLY A 165 -4.93 5.73 -12.92
N GLY A 166 -4.77 5.72 -14.24
CA GLY A 166 -3.45 5.77 -14.90
C GLY A 166 -3.07 4.47 -15.62
N PRO A 167 -1.87 4.42 -16.23
CA PRO A 167 -1.42 3.28 -17.01
C PRO A 167 -1.10 2.09 -16.10
N VAL A 168 -1.56 0.90 -16.50
CA VAL A 168 -1.37 -0.35 -15.78
C VAL A 168 -1.17 -1.48 -16.77
N THR A 169 -0.43 -2.50 -16.40
CA THR A 169 -0.38 -3.74 -17.18
C THR A 169 -1.53 -4.64 -16.74
N ARG A 170 -2.30 -5.17 -17.70
CA ARG A 170 -3.28 -6.23 -17.49
C ARG A 170 -3.21 -7.22 -18.64
N GLU A 171 -3.12 -8.49 -18.30
CA GLU A 171 -3.03 -9.60 -19.25
C GLU A 171 -1.90 -9.35 -20.27
N GLY A 172 -0.77 -8.80 -19.79
CA GLY A 172 0.39 -8.45 -20.63
C GLY A 172 0.25 -7.18 -21.48
N ALA A 173 -0.91 -6.51 -21.48
CA ALA A 173 -1.16 -5.29 -22.24
C ALA A 173 -1.18 -4.04 -21.35
N LYS A 174 -0.62 -2.93 -21.84
CA LYS A 174 -0.75 -1.62 -21.17
C LYS A 174 -2.13 -1.04 -21.40
N VAL A 175 -2.91 -0.87 -20.34
CA VAL A 175 -4.25 -0.28 -20.34
C VAL A 175 -4.28 0.91 -19.40
N VAL A 176 -5.26 1.81 -19.55
CA VAL A 176 -5.41 2.98 -18.67
C VAL A 176 -6.65 2.80 -17.80
N LEU A 177 -6.45 2.74 -16.48
CA LEU A 177 -7.54 2.79 -15.51
C LEU A 177 -8.12 4.20 -15.47
N LYS A 178 -9.46 4.27 -15.43
CA LYS A 178 -10.16 5.54 -15.24
C LYS A 178 -10.13 5.93 -13.76
N PRO A 179 -10.05 7.23 -13.43
CA PRO A 179 -10.16 7.70 -12.06
C PRO A 179 -11.47 7.26 -11.41
N ALA A 180 -11.45 7.05 -10.08
CA ALA A 180 -12.65 6.75 -9.31
C ALA A 180 -13.75 7.83 -9.52
N LYS A 181 -15.00 7.37 -9.61
CA LYS A 181 -16.19 8.23 -9.65
C LYS A 181 -16.40 8.88 -8.28
N GLY A 182 -17.01 10.07 -8.23
CA GLY A 182 -17.35 10.75 -6.97
C GLY A 182 -16.28 11.68 -6.38
N HIS A 183 -14.99 11.46 -6.67
CA HIS A 183 -13.89 12.29 -6.12
C HIS A 183 -13.54 13.54 -6.98
N ALA A 184 -14.40 13.96 -7.90
CA ALA A 184 -14.09 15.06 -8.82
C ALA A 184 -13.87 16.40 -8.10
N ALA A 185 -14.75 16.72 -7.14
CA ALA A 185 -14.65 17.95 -6.34
C ALA A 185 -13.41 17.95 -5.44
N GLU A 186 -13.14 16.84 -4.76
CA GLU A 186 -11.95 16.65 -3.93
C GLU A 186 -10.65 16.80 -4.75
N ARG A 187 -10.57 16.14 -5.91
CA ARG A 187 -9.43 16.30 -6.83
C ARG A 187 -9.25 17.74 -7.29
N ALA A 188 -10.35 18.44 -7.60
CA ALA A 188 -10.28 19.86 -7.97
C ALA A 188 -9.77 20.72 -6.80
N ALA A 189 -10.25 20.48 -5.58
CA ALA A 189 -9.80 21.18 -4.38
C ALA A 189 -8.31 20.92 -4.10
N MET A 190 -7.87 19.67 -4.15
CA MET A 190 -6.46 19.30 -3.92
C MET A 190 -5.53 19.86 -5.00
N ARG A 191 -5.95 19.87 -6.27
CA ARG A 191 -5.19 20.55 -7.34
C ARG A 191 -5.10 22.05 -7.12
N GLY A 192 -6.20 22.68 -6.67
CA GLY A 192 -6.21 24.09 -6.29
C GLY A 192 -5.27 24.39 -5.12
N ALA A 193 -5.28 23.55 -4.09
CA ALA A 193 -4.37 23.65 -2.95
C ALA A 193 -2.90 23.49 -3.37
N ARG A 194 -2.59 22.48 -4.20
CA ARG A 194 -1.25 22.29 -4.76
C ARG A 194 -0.78 23.52 -5.53
N TRP A 195 -1.63 24.07 -6.40
CA TRP A 195 -1.31 25.28 -7.16
C TRP A 195 -1.06 26.48 -6.24
N ALA A 196 -1.91 26.69 -5.24
CA ALA A 196 -1.76 27.77 -4.27
C ALA A 196 -0.43 27.63 -3.50
N PHE A 197 -0.11 26.44 -3.00
CA PHE A 197 1.11 26.19 -2.25
C PHE A 197 2.38 26.22 -3.11
N SER A 198 2.29 25.90 -4.41
CA SER A 198 3.43 26.00 -5.32
C SER A 198 3.67 27.42 -5.86
N HIS A 199 2.75 28.37 -5.63
CA HIS A 199 2.88 29.76 -6.06
C HIS A 199 2.86 30.73 -4.86
N PRO A 200 4.00 30.96 -4.19
CA PRO A 200 4.08 31.78 -2.98
C PRO A 200 3.49 33.19 -3.14
N GLY A 201 3.61 33.81 -4.32
CA GLY A 201 3.02 35.12 -4.60
C GLY A 201 1.49 35.11 -4.59
N ALA A 202 0.88 34.14 -5.27
CA ALA A 202 -0.57 33.95 -5.29
C ALA A 202 -1.12 33.62 -3.90
N LEU A 203 -0.42 32.74 -3.16
CA LEU A 203 -0.78 32.42 -1.77
C LEU A 203 -0.75 33.65 -0.86
N ARG A 204 0.30 34.48 -0.95
CA ARG A 204 0.40 35.73 -0.18
C ARG A 204 -0.72 36.70 -0.53
N ALA A 205 -1.00 36.88 -1.82
CA ALA A 205 -2.08 37.75 -2.27
C ALA A 205 -3.45 37.25 -1.76
N GLY A 206 -3.69 35.93 -1.83
CA GLY A 206 -4.90 35.29 -1.30
C GLY A 206 -5.03 35.45 0.21
N GLN A 207 -3.96 35.26 0.98
CA GLN A 207 -3.95 35.48 2.43
C GLN A 207 -4.25 36.93 2.80
N ARG A 208 -3.63 37.89 2.12
CA ARG A 208 -3.91 39.33 2.32
C ARG A 208 -5.35 39.67 1.98
N LEU A 209 -5.88 39.12 0.89
CA LEU A 209 -7.27 39.29 0.49
C LEU A 209 -8.21 38.71 1.55
N ALA A 210 -7.95 37.50 2.05
CA ALA A 210 -8.73 36.86 3.10
C ALA A 210 -8.75 37.70 4.39
N SER A 211 -7.60 38.22 4.83
CA SER A 211 -7.51 39.14 5.98
C SER A 211 -8.27 40.45 5.78
N ARG A 212 -8.24 41.01 4.55
CA ARG A 212 -8.99 42.23 4.20
C ARG A 212 -10.51 42.00 4.15
N THR A 213 -10.94 40.85 3.65
CA THR A 213 -12.36 40.50 3.56
C THR A 213 -12.91 39.83 4.80
N ARG A 214 -12.12 39.67 5.88
CA ARG A 214 -12.46 38.93 7.12
C ARG A 214 -13.86 39.20 7.67
N ARG A 215 -14.36 40.43 7.56
CA ARG A 215 -15.70 40.84 8.05
C ARG A 215 -16.86 40.17 7.30
N PHE A 216 -16.60 39.69 6.08
CA PHE A 216 -17.57 39.03 5.21
C PHE A 216 -17.41 37.51 5.20
N HIS A 217 -16.44 36.95 5.93
CA HIS A 217 -16.32 35.49 6.03
C HIS A 217 -17.42 34.93 6.92
N PRO A 218 -18.11 33.87 6.48
CA PRO A 218 -19.20 33.31 7.24
C PRO A 218 -18.66 32.63 8.51
N ARG A 219 -19.39 32.75 9.62
CA ARG A 219 -19.08 32.06 10.88
C ARG A 219 -19.37 30.55 10.82
N THR A 220 -20.13 30.11 9.82
CA THR A 220 -20.49 28.70 9.58
C THR A 220 -20.20 28.33 8.14
N LEU A 221 -19.85 27.07 7.88
CA LEU A 221 -19.61 26.61 6.52
C LEU A 221 -20.95 26.44 5.78
N PRO A 222 -21.04 26.84 4.51
CA PRO A 222 -22.24 26.61 3.70
C PRO A 222 -22.38 25.14 3.28
N GLY A 223 -23.60 24.73 2.94
CA GLY A 223 -23.90 23.41 2.37
C GLY A 223 -23.52 22.23 3.28
N PRO A 224 -22.86 21.17 2.78
CA PRO A 224 -22.53 19.98 3.58
C PRO A 224 -21.56 20.28 4.74
N GLY A 225 -20.83 21.40 4.70
CA GLY A 225 -19.99 21.85 5.80
C GLY A 225 -20.77 22.37 7.01
N LYS A 226 -22.07 22.68 6.87
CA LYS A 226 -22.89 23.23 7.96
C LYS A 226 -22.98 22.27 9.14
N ALA A 227 -23.08 20.97 8.88
CA ALA A 227 -23.09 19.92 9.89
C ALA A 227 -21.76 19.86 10.66
N TRP A 228 -20.64 20.09 9.97
CA TRP A 228 -19.32 20.17 10.61
C TRP A 228 -19.22 21.41 11.51
N SER A 229 -19.74 22.56 11.06
CA SER A 229 -19.78 23.79 11.87
C SER A 229 -20.89 23.82 12.93
N ALA A 230 -21.67 22.73 13.08
CA ALA A 230 -22.69 22.63 14.12
C ALA A 230 -22.08 22.29 15.49
N SER A 231 -20.91 21.64 15.50
CA SER A 231 -20.18 21.26 16.71
C SER A 231 -18.78 21.87 16.78
N ARG A 232 -18.38 22.66 15.77
CA ARG A 232 -17.05 23.27 15.66
C ARG A 232 -17.16 24.71 15.17
N ASP A 233 -16.45 25.60 15.85
CA ASP A 233 -16.31 26.97 15.39
C ASP A 233 -15.28 27.06 14.26
N LEU A 234 -15.55 27.93 13.28
CA LEU A 234 -14.54 28.29 12.30
C LEU A 234 -13.51 29.24 12.95
N PRO A 235 -12.21 29.01 12.72
CA PRO A 235 -11.18 29.90 13.23
C PRO A 235 -11.36 31.31 12.64
N GLU A 236 -11.24 32.33 13.47
CA GLU A 236 -11.31 33.71 13.01
C GLU A 236 -10.12 34.03 12.10
N VAL A 237 -10.42 34.62 10.94
CA VAL A 237 -9.37 35.07 10.02
C VAL A 237 -8.68 36.30 10.62
N PRO A 238 -7.35 36.25 10.86
CA PRO A 238 -6.63 37.34 11.49
C PRO A 238 -6.61 38.61 10.60
N ALA A 239 -6.47 39.77 11.24
CA ALA A 239 -6.47 41.08 10.57
C ALA A 239 -5.33 41.27 9.57
N GLU A 240 -4.22 40.55 9.76
CA GLU A 240 -3.08 40.50 8.85
C GLU A 240 -2.50 39.07 8.83
N PRO A 241 -1.90 38.61 7.71
CA PRO A 241 -1.20 37.34 7.66
C PRO A 241 0.01 37.32 8.59
N PHE A 242 0.30 36.17 9.22
CA PHE A 242 1.45 36.00 10.13
C PHE A 242 2.78 36.51 9.56
N ARG A 243 3.03 36.23 8.27
CA ARG A 243 4.26 36.66 7.57
C ARG A 243 4.39 38.19 7.51
N ASP A 244 3.30 38.90 7.24
CA ASP A 244 3.29 40.36 7.13
C ASP A 244 3.44 40.99 8.53
N TRP A 245 2.74 40.46 9.53
CA TRP A 245 2.91 40.83 10.94
C TRP A 245 4.36 40.65 11.39
N TRP A 246 4.97 39.50 11.09
CA TRP A 246 6.35 39.17 11.45
C TRP A 246 7.35 40.13 10.81
N GLN A 247 7.19 40.43 9.52
CA GLN A 247 8.04 41.43 8.84
C GLN A 247 7.92 42.81 9.47
N ARG A 248 6.69 43.24 9.79
CA ARG A 248 6.42 44.54 10.42
C ARG A 248 6.98 44.68 11.84
N THR A 249 7.00 43.59 12.61
CA THR A 249 7.34 43.62 14.05
C THR A 249 8.75 43.13 14.39
N HIS A 250 9.30 42.20 13.59
CA HIS A 250 10.58 41.53 13.85
C HIS A 250 11.56 41.59 12.67
N GLY A 251 11.09 41.80 11.43
CA GLY A 251 11.92 41.75 10.21
C GLY A 251 12.77 42.98 9.89
N GLY A 252 12.91 43.94 10.82
CA GLY A 252 13.61 45.21 10.62
C GLY A 252 14.78 45.46 11.57
N LYS A 253 15.26 44.47 12.33
CA LYS A 253 16.37 44.67 13.28
C LYS A 253 17.77 44.25 12.80
N ASP A 254 17.91 43.67 11.61
CA ASP A 254 19.23 43.29 11.04
C ASP A 254 19.43 43.74 9.58
N ALA A 255 18.83 44.86 9.19
CA ALA A 255 19.14 45.54 7.93
C ALA A 255 19.86 46.86 8.21
N LYS A 256 21.09 46.76 8.72
CA LYS A 256 22.10 47.82 8.66
C LYS A 256 23.48 47.19 8.59
#